data_AF-A0ABD0PFB3-F1
#
_entry.id   AF-A0ABD0PFB3-F1
#
_cell.length_a   1.000
_cell.length_b   1.000
_cell.length_c   1.000
_cell.angle_alpha   90.00
_cell.angle_beta   90.00
_cell.angle_gamma   90.00
#
_symmetry.space_group_name_H-M   'P 1'
#
loop_
_entity.id
_entity.type
_entity.pdbx_description
1 polymer ?
#
loop_
_entity_poly.entity_id
_entity_poly.type
_entity_poly.pdbx_seq_one_letter_code
_entity_poly.pdbx_strand_id
1 'polypeptide(L)' 'KLDAFIYDAAVLNYMARKDEGCKVMTIGSGKVFATTGYGIALIKNSRWKRPLDLALLQLVGD' A
#
# COMPACT_ATOMS: atom_id res chain seq x y z
N LYS A 1 4.94 4.38 -26.43
CA LYS A 1 4.97 2.96 -26.00
C LYS A 1 5.87 2.93 -24.78
N LEU A 2 5.38 2.46 -23.64
CA LEU A 2 6.13 2.42 -22.38
C LEU A 2 6.56 0.98 -22.14
N ASP A 3 7.86 0.76 -21.91
CA ASP A 3 8.41 -0.58 -21.69
C ASP A 3 8.31 -1.01 -20.22
N ALA A 4 8.40 -0.06 -19.27
CA ALA A 4 8.19 -0.27 -17.83
C ALA A 4 7.83 1.06 -17.13
N PHE A 5 7.26 0.99 -15.93
CA PHE A 5 7.03 2.15 -15.07
C PHE A 5 7.19 1.77 -13.59
N ILE A 6 7.54 2.75 -12.75
CA ILE A 6 7.71 2.58 -11.29
C ILE A 6 6.55 3.33 -10.61
N TYR A 7 5.85 2.65 -9.70
CA TYR A 7 4.73 3.22 -8.96
C TYR A 7 4.56 2.54 -7.61
N ASP A 8 3.62 3.02 -6.79
CA ASP A 8 3.33 2.41 -5.50
C ASP A 8 2.88 0.95 -5.64
N ALA A 9 3.41 0.09 -4.77
CA ALA A 9 3.24 -1.35 -4.85
C ALA A 9 1.79 -1.80 -4.65
N ALA A 10 1.02 -1.13 -3.78
CA ALA A 10 -0.38 -1.50 -3.56
C ALA A 10 -1.24 -1.20 -4.79
N VAL A 11 -1.01 -0.05 -5.44
CA VAL A 11 -1.71 0.33 -6.66
C VAL A 11 -1.33 -0.58 -7.82
N LEU A 12 -0.03 -0.90 -7.97
CA LEU A 12 0.44 -1.86 -8.96
C LEU A 12 -0.19 -3.24 -8.77
N ASN A 13 -0.28 -3.73 -7.53
CA ASN A 13 -0.91 -5.01 -7.22
C ASN A 13 -2.42 -5.02 -7.51
N TYR A 14 -3.12 -3.89 -7.36
CA TYR A 14 -4.53 -3.77 -7.75
C TYR A 14 -4.69 -3.77 -9.27
N MET A 15 -3.87 -2.99 -9.98
CA MET A 15 -3.93 -2.91 -11.44
C MET A 15 -3.57 -4.25 -12.11
N ALA A 16 -2.55 -4.94 -11.60
CA ALA A 16 -2.16 -6.26 -12.09
C ALA A 16 -3.26 -7.31 -11.89
N ARG A 17 -4.04 -7.24 -10.79
CA ARG A 17 -5.17 -8.15 -10.54
C ARG A 17 -6.43 -7.82 -11.33
N LYS A 18 -6.65 -6.55 -11.67
CA LYS A 18 -7.82 -6.09 -12.42
C LYS A 18 -7.64 -6.27 -13.94
N ASP A 19 -6.43 -6.50 -14.41
CA ASP A 19 -6.13 -6.66 -15.82
C ASP A 19 -6.64 -8.00 -16.35
N GLU A 20 -7.71 -7.96 -17.15
CA GLU A 20 -8.33 -9.15 -17.79
C GLU A 20 -7.38 -9.93 -18.71
N GLY A 21 -6.25 -9.33 -19.10
CA GLY A 21 -5.24 -9.93 -19.97
C GLY A 21 -3.91 -10.31 -19.31
N CYS A 22 -3.74 -10.11 -17.99
CA CYS A 22 -2.46 -10.32 -17.27
C CYS A 22 -1.23 -9.69 -17.97
N LYS A 23 -1.40 -8.58 -18.70
CA LYS A 23 -0.31 -7.91 -19.44
C LYS A 23 0.60 -7.12 -18.51
N VAL A 24 0.07 -6.68 -17.36
CA VAL A 24 0.83 -5.97 -16.33
C VAL A 24 1.25 -6.95 -15.23
N MET A 25 2.55 -7.21 -15.13
CA MET A 25 3.14 -8.04 -14.07
C MET A 25 4.05 -7.20 -13.18
N THR A 26 4.04 -7.47 -11.87
CA THR A 26 5.00 -6.85 -10.94
C THR A 26 6.34 -7.58 -11.02
N ILE A 27 7.43 -6.84 -11.16
CA ILE A 27 8.77 -7.41 -11.27
C ILE A 27 9.18 -7.98 -9.90
N GLY A 28 9.61 -9.25 -9.87
CA GLY A 28 10.13 -9.90 -8.66
C GLY A 28 9.09 -10.47 -7.70
N SER A 29 7.93 -10.92 -8.19
CA SER A 29 6.88 -11.56 -7.36
C SER A 29 6.41 -10.72 -6.18
N GLY A 30 6.24 -9.41 -6.39
CA GLY A 30 5.83 -8.49 -5.33
C GLY A 30 6.97 -7.99 -4.43
N LYS A 31 8.24 -8.09 -4.85
CA LYS A 31 9.38 -7.50 -4.15
C LYS A 31 9.21 -5.97 -4.08
N VAL A 32 8.81 -5.48 -2.90
CA VAL A 32 8.63 -4.04 -2.65
C VAL A 32 9.98 -3.43 -2.28
N PHE A 33 10.37 -2.34 -2.96
CA PHE A 33 11.63 -1.63 -2.69
C PHE A 33 11.65 -0.91 -1.33
N ALA A 34 10.48 -0.51 -0.82
CA ALA A 34 10.33 0.11 0.49
C ALA A 34 9.11 -0.46 1.22
N THR A 35 9.29 -0.95 2.45
CA THR A 35 8.19 -1.44 3.30
C THR A 35 7.47 -0.29 3.99
N THR A 36 6.95 0.65 3.20
CA THR A 36 6.11 1.75 3.66
C THR A 36 4.65 1.42 3.42
N GLY A 37 3.79 1.67 4.42
CA GLY A 37 2.34 1.51 4.30
C GLY A 37 1.61 2.85 4.22
N TYR A 38 0.32 2.80 3.93
CA TYR A 38 -0.56 3.96 4.04
C TYR A 38 -0.84 4.26 5.52
N GLY A 39 -0.77 5.54 5.89
CA GLY A 39 -1.03 6.01 7.25
C GLY A 39 -1.92 7.24 7.26
N ILE A 40 -2.59 7.48 8.38
CA ILE A 40 -3.42 8.67 8.60
C ILE A 40 -2.54 9.74 9.25
N ALA A 41 -2.37 10.88 8.56
CA ALA A 41 -1.61 12.00 9.09
C ALA A 41 -2.40 12.74 10.18
N LEU A 42 -1.74 13.03 11.30
CA LEU A 42 -2.26 13.83 12.41
C LEU A 42 -1.31 15.00 12.68
N ILE A 43 -1.81 16.07 13.29
CA ILE A 43 -0.94 17.15 13.78
C ILE A 43 0.14 16.59 14.72
N LYS A 44 1.34 17.15 14.67
CA LYS A 44 2.45 16.73 15.55
C LYS A 44 1.99 16.81 17.01
N ASN A 45 2.29 15.77 17.79
CA ASN A 45 1.88 15.61 19.19
C ASN A 45 0.34 15.59 19.40
N SER A 46 -0.44 15.18 18.40
CA SER A 46 -1.88 14.96 18.59
C SER A 46 -2.13 13.92 19.68
N ARG A 47 -2.98 14.28 20.64
CA ARG A 47 -3.52 13.36 21.67
C ARG A 47 -4.24 12.15 21.07
N TRP A 48 -4.69 12.26 19.81
CA TRP A 48 -5.43 11.21 19.10
C TRP A 48 -4.56 10.15 18.47
N LYS A 49 -3.23 10.33 18.44
CA LYS A 49 -2.32 9.33 17.86
C LYS A 49 -2.51 7.96 18.51
N ARG A 50 -2.49 7.89 19.84
CA ARG A 50 -2.58 6.62 20.57
C ARG A 50 -3.96 5.95 20.44
N PRO A 51 -5.10 6.66 20.62
CA PRO A 51 -6.42 6.08 20.35
C PRO A 51 -6.59 5.58 18.92
N LEU A 52 -6.11 6.32 17.93
CA LEU A 52 -6.22 5.94 16.52
C LEU A 52 -5.36 4.70 16.20
N ASP A 53 -4.13 4.66 16.69
CA ASP A 53 -3.24 3.52 16.52
C ASP A 53 -3.86 2.24 17.14
N LEU A 54 -4.54 2.35 18.29
CA LEU A 54 -5.24 1.22 18.93
C LEU A 54 -6.47 0.75 18.14
N ALA A 55 -7.29 1.67 17.62
CA ALA A 55 -8.44 1.32 16.81
C ALA A 55 -8.04 0.63 15.50
N LEU A 56 -6.95 1.08 14.87
CA LEU A 56 -6.40 0.42 13.68
C LEU A 56 -5.88 -0.99 13.98
N LEU A 57 -5.22 -1.18 15.14
CA LEU A 57 -4.77 -2.51 15.57
C LEU A 57 -5.93 -3.46 15.85
N GLN A 58 -7.04 -2.97 16.41
CA GLN A 58 -8.26 -3.77 16.59
C GLN A 58 -8.86 -4.19 15.25
N LEU A 59 -8.92 -3.28 14.27
CA LEU A 59 -9.46 -3.58 12.94
C LEU A 59 -8.66 -4.62 12.16
N VAL A 60 -7.34 -4.68 12.35
CA VAL A 60 -6.45 -5.62 11.65
C VAL A 60 -6.24 -6.93 12.42
N GLY A 61 -6.46 -6.91 13.75
CA GLY A 61 -6.26 -8.05 14.63
C GLY A 61 -7.48 -8.97 14.81
N ASP A 62 -8.69 -8.49 14.48
CA ASP A 62 -9.91 -9.31 14.31
C ASP A 62 -9.92 -10.03 12.95
#